data_AF-A0A1H1DHE2-F1
#
_entry.id   AF-A0A1H1DHE2-F1
#
_cell.length_a   1.000
_cell.length_b   1.000
_cell.length_c   1.000
_cell.angle_alpha   90.00
_cell.angle_beta   90.00
_cell.angle_gamma   90.00
#
_symmetry.space_group_name_H-M   'P 1'
#
loop_
_entity.id
_entity.type
_entity.pdbx_description
1 polymer ?
#
loop_
_entity_poly.entity_id
_entity_poly.type
_entity_poly.pdbx_seq_one_letter_code
_entity_poly.pdbx_strand_id
1 'polypeptide(L)'
;MDCGRCGTPLEKPGDYCLTCNTANCDTVVVVFERARAELTMLDEEEVIGKTTVTTIPEDGDESRVVELRNFAGLVADEVRRKRPEEVYAAGDRDVLRETRAQLHHEFFRVAGENPVERVLERRGERALEVVETPPREKVGGTHSTLIGGRKGRRAIGVVAGHPHVKKIIPGPIDASGKGSRTSLRAKVTRADGNGNVRLLLRDGSSVQENRVVTTAMDTETGEFVRDDLNDALREAELQDGE
;
A
#
# COMPACT_ATOMS: atom_id res chain seq x y z
N MET A 1 13.92 -28.76 -1.56
CA MET A 1 14.27 -28.35 -2.94
C MET A 1 15.73 -27.98 -2.96
N ASP A 2 16.34 -27.90 -4.14
CA ASP A 2 17.76 -27.58 -4.28
C ASP A 2 17.93 -26.25 -5.01
N CYS A 3 19.06 -25.58 -4.78
CA CYS A 3 19.40 -24.37 -5.51
C CYS A 3 19.49 -24.66 -7.01
N GLY A 4 18.79 -23.88 -7.83
CA GLY A 4 18.73 -24.06 -9.29
C GLY A 4 20.09 -23.94 -9.99
N ARG A 5 21.08 -23.33 -9.34
CA ARG A 5 22.44 -23.15 -9.89
C ARG A 5 23.47 -24.18 -9.42
N CYS A 6 23.53 -24.46 -8.11
CA CYS A 6 24.61 -25.28 -7.54
C CYS A 6 24.13 -26.60 -6.92
N GLY A 7 22.83 -26.87 -6.90
CA GLY A 7 22.26 -28.10 -6.34
C GLY A 7 22.38 -28.23 -4.82
N THR A 8 22.82 -27.18 -4.11
CA THR A 8 22.84 -27.22 -2.64
C THR A 8 21.40 -27.28 -2.11
N PRO A 9 21.09 -28.19 -1.16
CA PRO A 9 19.77 -28.25 -0.54
C PRO A 9 19.38 -26.93 0.13
N LEU A 10 18.17 -26.47 -0.16
CA LEU A 10 17.55 -25.32 0.48
C LEU A 10 16.62 -25.79 1.60
N GLU A 11 16.64 -25.09 2.73
CA GLU A 11 15.82 -25.44 3.90
C GLU A 11 14.33 -25.17 3.63
N LYS A 12 14.00 -24.05 2.98
CA LYS A 12 12.64 -23.66 2.61
C LYS A 12 12.54 -23.23 1.15
N PRO A 13 11.33 -23.21 0.59
CA PRO A 13 11.18 -22.85 -0.81
C PRO A 13 11.57 -21.40 -1.10
N GLY A 14 12.26 -21.19 -2.23
CA GLY A 14 12.74 -19.86 -2.65
C GLY A 14 13.88 -19.29 -1.80
N ASP A 15 14.45 -20.04 -0.85
CA ASP A 15 15.57 -19.55 -0.04
C ASP A 15 16.74 -19.10 -0.92
N TYR A 16 17.34 -17.96 -0.56
CA TYR A 16 18.56 -17.50 -1.19
C TYR A 16 19.71 -18.46 -0.87
N CYS A 17 20.40 -18.94 -1.90
CA CYS A 17 21.50 -19.88 -1.70
C CYS A 17 22.74 -19.16 -1.17
N LEU A 18 23.09 -19.42 0.09
CA LEU A 18 24.28 -18.85 0.72
C LEU A 18 25.60 -19.48 0.23
N THR A 19 25.56 -20.63 -0.44
CA THR A 19 26.75 -21.28 -1.00
C THR A 19 27.23 -20.59 -2.28
N CYS A 20 26.31 -20.30 -3.21
CA CYS A 20 26.64 -19.74 -4.52
C CYS A 20 26.03 -18.35 -4.77
N ASN A 21 25.44 -17.72 -3.75
CA ASN A 21 24.85 -16.38 -3.79
C ASN A 21 23.79 -16.22 -4.89
N THR A 22 22.94 -17.23 -5.07
CA THR A 22 21.90 -17.26 -6.10
C THR A 22 20.53 -17.10 -5.47
N ALA A 23 19.74 -16.16 -5.98
CA ALA A 23 18.31 -16.07 -5.70
C ALA A 23 17.59 -17.24 -6.38
N ASN A 24 16.70 -17.90 -5.66
CA ASN A 24 15.89 -19.00 -6.18
C ASN A 24 14.41 -18.61 -6.26
N CYS A 25 14.10 -17.33 -6.07
CA CYS A 25 12.81 -16.70 -6.31
C CYS A 25 13.05 -15.21 -6.54
N ASP A 26 12.25 -14.59 -7.39
CA ASP A 26 12.29 -13.16 -7.70
C ASP A 26 11.10 -12.40 -7.09
N THR A 27 9.97 -13.08 -6.86
CA THR A 27 8.78 -12.48 -6.24
C THR A 27 8.23 -13.31 -5.08
N VAL A 28 7.74 -12.61 -4.06
CA VAL A 28 6.94 -13.20 -2.98
C VAL A 28 5.56 -12.56 -2.91
N VAL A 29 4.51 -13.37 -2.94
CA VAL A 29 3.12 -12.93 -2.71
C VAL A 29 2.69 -13.34 -1.31
N VAL A 30 2.26 -12.39 -0.49
CA VAL A 30 1.85 -12.62 0.91
C VAL A 30 0.36 -12.35 1.08
N VAL A 31 -0.40 -13.35 1.51
CA VAL A 31 -1.81 -13.19 1.90
C VAL A 31 -1.90 -13.19 3.41
N PHE A 32 -2.27 -12.03 3.98
CA PHE A 32 -2.41 -11.84 5.41
C PHE A 32 -3.83 -12.11 5.89
N GLU A 33 -3.92 -12.84 6.98
CA GLU A 33 -5.05 -12.92 7.90
C GLU A 33 -4.55 -12.48 9.28
N ARG A 34 -5.47 -12.17 10.20
CA ARG A 34 -5.11 -11.68 11.53
C ARG A 34 -4.11 -12.57 12.29
N ALA A 35 -4.19 -13.88 12.09
CA ALA A 35 -3.40 -14.88 12.80
C ALA A 35 -2.55 -15.79 11.89
N ARG A 36 -2.56 -15.54 10.58
CA ARG A 36 -1.97 -16.43 9.57
C ARG A 36 -1.51 -15.61 8.37
N ALA A 37 -0.32 -15.89 7.85
CA ALA A 37 0.18 -15.32 6.62
C ALA A 37 0.63 -16.47 5.70
N GLU A 38 0.09 -16.53 4.50
CA GLU A 38 0.53 -17.46 3.45
C GLU A 38 1.45 -16.72 2.47
N LEU A 39 2.69 -17.17 2.38
CA LEU A 39 3.68 -16.69 1.44
C LEU A 39 3.75 -17.68 0.28
N THR A 40 3.64 -17.17 -0.94
CA THR A 40 3.85 -17.92 -2.18
C THR A 40 5.09 -17.35 -2.85
N MET A 41 6.08 -18.21 -3.08
CA MET A 41 7.32 -17.83 -3.75
C MET A 41 7.17 -18.13 -5.24
N LEU A 42 7.55 -17.16 -6.06
CA LEU A 42 7.54 -17.25 -7.52
C LEU A 42 8.97 -17.14 -8.04
N ASP A 43 9.27 -17.88 -9.10
CA ASP A 43 10.43 -17.68 -9.96
C ASP A 43 9.89 -17.51 -11.37
N GLU A 44 10.03 -16.31 -11.95
CA GLU A 44 9.34 -15.95 -13.19
C GLU A 44 7.80 -16.25 -13.09
N GLU A 45 7.25 -17.03 -14.01
CA GLU A 45 5.81 -17.35 -14.00
C GLU A 45 5.49 -18.61 -13.17
N GLU A 46 6.48 -19.22 -12.52
CA GLU A 46 6.33 -20.48 -11.83
C GLU A 46 6.19 -20.32 -10.31
N VAL A 47 5.17 -20.97 -9.75
CA VAL A 47 5.05 -21.13 -8.30
C VAL A 47 6.00 -22.22 -7.84
N ILE A 48 7.12 -21.83 -7.23
CA ILE A 48 8.14 -22.76 -6.73
C ILE A 48 7.82 -23.32 -5.34
N GLY A 49 6.90 -22.68 -4.60
CA GLY A 49 6.46 -23.19 -3.31
C GLY A 49 5.68 -22.21 -2.46
N LYS A 50 5.22 -22.71 -1.30
CA LYS A 50 4.47 -21.94 -0.31
C LYS A 50 5.04 -22.12 1.08
N THR A 51 4.83 -21.14 1.94
CA THR A 51 5.15 -21.20 3.37
C THR A 51 4.07 -20.48 4.15
N THR A 52 3.68 -21.03 5.29
CA THR A 52 2.70 -20.41 6.18
C THR A 52 3.37 -20.02 7.48
N VAL A 53 3.13 -18.79 7.92
CA VAL A 53 3.48 -18.29 9.25
C VAL A 53 2.19 -18.08 10.03
N THR A 54 2.16 -18.50 11.29
CA THR A 54 0.99 -18.35 12.16
C THR A 54 1.37 -17.74 13.50
N THR A 55 0.38 -17.18 14.16
CA THR A 55 0.45 -16.61 15.51
C THR A 55 -0.82 -16.98 16.27
N ILE A 56 -0.81 -16.80 17.59
CA ILE A 56 -2.00 -16.95 18.44
C ILE A 56 -2.39 -15.54 18.87
N PRO A 57 -3.56 -15.02 18.44
CA PRO A 57 -4.00 -13.69 18.84
C PRO A 57 -4.13 -13.58 20.36
N GLU A 58 -3.67 -12.44 20.88
CA GLU A 58 -3.77 -12.07 22.28
C GLU A 58 -4.88 -11.02 22.46
N ASP A 59 -5.71 -11.17 23.50
CA ASP A 59 -6.87 -10.30 23.75
C ASP A 59 -6.55 -9.08 24.64
N GLY A 60 -5.39 -9.08 25.31
CA GLY A 60 -4.95 -7.96 26.15
C GLY A 60 -4.40 -6.80 25.32
N ASP A 61 -4.68 -5.55 25.68
CA ASP A 61 -4.27 -4.38 24.88
C ASP A 61 -2.76 -4.35 24.61
N GLU A 62 -1.92 -4.50 25.64
CA GLU A 62 -0.46 -4.52 25.47
C GLU A 62 0.04 -5.80 24.78
N SER A 63 -0.50 -6.97 25.17
CA SER A 63 -0.07 -8.25 24.60
C SER A 63 -0.44 -8.39 23.13
N ARG A 64 -1.58 -7.82 22.70
CA ARG A 64 -2.01 -7.74 21.30
C ARG A 64 -1.03 -6.95 20.44
N VAL A 65 -0.52 -5.81 20.92
CA VAL A 65 0.45 -4.99 20.18
C VAL A 65 1.77 -5.72 20.02
N VAL A 66 2.25 -6.36 21.11
CA VAL A 66 3.49 -7.14 21.09
C VAL A 66 3.35 -8.36 20.16
N GLU A 67 2.24 -9.07 20.24
CA GLU A 67 1.91 -10.21 19.38
C GLU A 67 1.91 -9.82 17.90
N LEU A 68 1.19 -8.75 17.53
CA LEU A 68 1.15 -8.26 16.15
C LEU A 68 2.55 -7.92 15.63
N ARG A 69 3.35 -7.22 16.42
CA ARG A 69 4.73 -6.86 16.07
C ARG A 69 5.60 -8.11 15.85
N ASN A 70 5.49 -9.10 16.73
CA ASN A 70 6.25 -10.34 16.62
C ASN A 70 5.82 -11.15 15.40
N PHE A 71 4.51 -11.26 15.16
CA PHE A 71 3.98 -11.96 14.00
C PHE A 71 4.44 -11.32 12.68
N ALA A 72 4.34 -10.00 12.58
CA ALA A 72 4.87 -9.25 11.45
C ALA A 72 6.39 -9.43 11.27
N GLY A 73 7.15 -9.51 12.37
CA GLY A 73 8.58 -9.79 12.34
C GLY A 73 8.91 -11.16 11.78
N LEU A 74 8.15 -12.20 12.16
CA LEU A 74 8.31 -13.55 11.62
C LEU A 74 8.04 -13.59 10.11
N VAL A 75 7.00 -12.90 9.65
CA VAL A 75 6.71 -12.79 8.21
C VAL A 75 7.82 -12.04 7.49
N ALA A 76 8.30 -10.93 8.06
CA ALA A 76 9.38 -10.15 7.48
C ALA A 76 10.68 -10.97 7.35
N ASP A 77 11.04 -11.77 8.36
CA ASP A 77 12.20 -12.66 8.31
C ASP A 77 12.05 -13.75 7.24
N GLU A 78 10.84 -14.29 7.10
CA GLU A 78 10.54 -15.26 6.05
C GLU A 78 10.74 -14.67 4.65
N VAL A 79 10.33 -13.41 4.42
CA VAL A 79 10.58 -12.68 3.16
C VAL A 79 12.07 -12.36 2.97
N ARG A 80 12.77 -11.86 3.99
CA ARG A 80 14.21 -11.49 3.87
C ARG A 80 15.09 -12.68 3.51
N ARG A 81 14.73 -13.88 3.97
CA ARG A 81 15.44 -15.12 3.68
C ARG A 81 15.47 -15.47 2.18
N LYS A 82 14.50 -14.95 1.41
CA LYS A 82 14.28 -15.21 -0.01
C LYS A 82 15.04 -14.20 -0.86
N ARG A 83 15.22 -12.99 -0.33
CA ARG A 83 15.78 -11.82 -1.02
C ARG A 83 15.10 -11.56 -2.37
N PRO A 84 13.75 -11.46 -2.39
CA PRO A 84 13.04 -11.20 -3.63
C PRO A 84 13.31 -9.78 -4.13
N GLU A 85 13.12 -9.59 -5.42
CA GLU A 85 13.10 -8.28 -6.06
C GLU A 85 11.80 -7.54 -5.68
N GLU A 86 10.67 -8.25 -5.72
CA GLU A 86 9.34 -7.67 -5.48
C GLU A 86 8.55 -8.45 -4.43
N VAL A 87 7.78 -7.73 -3.59
CA VAL A 87 6.84 -8.34 -2.66
C VAL A 87 5.44 -7.81 -2.92
N TYR A 88 4.51 -8.71 -3.19
CA TYR A 88 3.08 -8.40 -3.32
C TYR A 88 2.34 -8.83 -2.06
N ALA A 89 1.31 -8.08 -1.66
CA ALA A 89 0.55 -8.43 -0.48
C ALA A 89 -0.93 -8.08 -0.52
N ALA A 90 -1.72 -8.95 0.09
CA ALA A 90 -3.17 -8.85 0.20
C ALA A 90 -3.63 -9.19 1.62
N GLY A 91 -4.90 -8.89 1.93
CA GLY A 91 -5.56 -9.34 3.17
C GLY A 91 -5.50 -8.35 4.35
N ASP A 92 -5.33 -8.89 5.56
CA ASP A 92 -5.41 -8.16 6.83
C ASP A 92 -4.46 -6.96 6.88
N ARG A 93 -5.05 -5.80 7.18
CA ARG A 93 -4.39 -4.50 7.04
C ARG A 93 -3.44 -4.19 8.17
N ASP A 94 -3.80 -4.59 9.40
CA ASP A 94 -3.00 -4.30 10.58
C ASP A 94 -1.67 -5.07 10.49
N VAL A 95 -1.76 -6.35 10.09
CA VAL A 95 -0.59 -7.21 9.89
C VAL A 95 0.26 -6.73 8.72
N LEU A 96 -0.36 -6.41 7.59
CA LEU A 96 0.33 -5.89 6.41
C LEU A 96 1.14 -4.63 6.75
N ARG A 97 0.52 -3.68 7.45
CA ARG A 97 1.14 -2.41 7.84
C ARG A 97 2.33 -2.63 8.76
N GLU A 98 2.15 -3.44 9.80
CA GLU A 98 3.23 -3.72 10.75
C GLU A 98 4.39 -4.46 10.06
N THR A 99 4.10 -5.40 9.15
CA THR A 99 5.12 -6.12 8.37
C THR A 99 5.88 -5.18 7.43
N ARG A 100 5.16 -4.28 6.75
CA ARG A 100 5.76 -3.26 5.88
C ARG A 100 6.68 -2.31 6.65
N ALA A 101 6.34 -1.96 7.89
CA ALA A 101 7.19 -1.12 8.73
C ALA A 101 8.54 -1.78 9.08
N GLN A 102 8.61 -3.11 8.99
CA GLN A 102 9.81 -3.88 9.30
C GLN A 102 10.60 -4.25 8.03
N LEU A 103 9.98 -4.36 6.85
CA LEU A 103 10.65 -4.71 5.60
C LEU A 103 11.23 -3.49 4.86
N HIS A 104 12.38 -3.69 4.23
CA HIS A 104 12.98 -2.71 3.31
C HIS A 104 12.63 -2.96 1.83
N HIS A 105 12.02 -4.12 1.53
CA HIS A 105 11.59 -4.46 0.17
C HIS A 105 10.35 -3.65 -0.21
N GLU A 106 10.23 -3.36 -1.51
CA GLU A 106 9.02 -2.73 -2.05
C GLU A 106 7.82 -3.67 -1.88
N PHE A 107 6.73 -3.09 -1.38
CA PHE A 107 5.52 -3.81 -0.99
C PHE A 107 4.36 -3.32 -1.85
N PHE A 108 3.93 -4.14 -2.81
CA PHE A 108 2.86 -3.84 -3.74
C PHE A 108 1.56 -4.45 -3.23
N ARG A 109 0.53 -3.62 -3.05
CA ARG A 109 -0.78 -4.13 -2.62
C ARG A 109 -1.49 -4.80 -3.80
N VAL A 110 -2.04 -5.98 -3.54
CA VAL A 110 -2.90 -6.72 -4.48
C VAL A 110 -4.26 -6.90 -3.84
N ALA A 111 -5.31 -6.53 -4.56
CA ALA A 111 -6.68 -6.76 -4.13
C ALA A 111 -7.28 -7.96 -4.86
N GLY A 112 -8.30 -8.57 -4.25
CA GLY A 112 -9.05 -9.68 -4.82
C GLY A 112 -8.78 -11.02 -4.13
N GLU A 113 -9.57 -12.02 -4.52
CA GLU A 113 -9.60 -13.35 -3.88
C GLU A 113 -8.43 -14.25 -4.33
N ASN A 114 -7.82 -13.97 -5.49
CA ASN A 114 -6.66 -14.70 -6.03
C ASN A 114 -5.44 -13.79 -6.24
N PRO A 115 -4.72 -13.38 -5.18
CA PRO A 115 -3.57 -12.48 -5.31
C PRO A 115 -2.43 -13.05 -6.17
N VAL A 116 -2.21 -14.37 -6.14
CA VAL A 116 -1.14 -15.03 -6.94
C VAL A 116 -1.45 -14.95 -8.43
N GLU A 117 -2.67 -15.31 -8.82
CA GLU A 117 -3.12 -15.25 -10.22
C GLU A 117 -3.02 -13.82 -10.76
N ARG A 118 -3.47 -12.84 -9.97
CA ARG A 118 -3.36 -11.42 -10.31
C ARG A 118 -1.91 -10.95 -10.52
N VAL A 119 -0.96 -11.48 -9.76
CA VAL A 119 0.47 -11.14 -9.91
C VAL A 119 1.03 -11.79 -11.18
N LEU A 120 0.67 -13.04 -11.45
CA LEU A 120 1.09 -13.74 -12.67
C LEU A 120 0.49 -13.09 -13.93
N GLU A 121 -0.78 -12.72 -13.93
CA GLU A 121 -1.45 -12.00 -15.02
C GLU A 121 -0.80 -10.63 -15.32
N ARG A 122 -0.18 -10.01 -14.30
CA ARG A 122 0.42 -8.69 -14.38
C ARG A 122 1.93 -8.70 -14.65
N ARG A 123 2.61 -9.84 -14.58
CA ARG A 123 4.06 -9.94 -14.86
C ARG A 123 4.33 -9.65 -16.34
N GLY A 124 4.56 -8.37 -16.64
CA GLY A 124 4.65 -7.79 -17.98
C GLY A 124 4.10 -6.36 -18.07
N GLU A 125 3.19 -5.98 -17.16
CA GLU A 125 2.68 -4.62 -16.97
C GLU A 125 3.42 -3.96 -15.80
N ARG A 126 4.19 -2.92 -16.10
CA ARG A 126 5.15 -2.30 -15.16
C ARG A 126 4.52 -2.00 -13.80
N ALA A 127 5.21 -2.41 -12.73
CA ALA A 127 4.92 -1.97 -11.36
C ALA A 127 4.74 -0.45 -11.31
N LEU A 128 3.78 0.02 -10.51
CA LEU A 128 3.52 1.45 -10.38
C LEU A 128 4.78 2.15 -9.88
N GLU A 129 5.29 3.10 -10.67
CA GLU A 129 6.45 3.92 -10.31
C GLU A 129 6.28 4.51 -8.90
N VAL A 130 7.35 4.54 -8.11
CA VAL A 130 7.38 5.13 -6.77
C VAL A 130 7.95 6.54 -6.86
N VAL A 131 7.28 7.48 -6.18
CA VAL A 131 7.67 8.89 -6.16
C VAL A 131 8.39 9.20 -4.86
N GLU A 132 9.70 9.39 -4.94
CA GLU A 132 10.56 9.77 -3.81
C GLU A 132 10.42 11.24 -3.39
N THR A 133 9.78 12.08 -4.22
CA THR A 133 9.56 13.50 -3.93
C THR A 133 8.92 13.67 -2.55
N PRO A 134 9.51 14.47 -1.65
CA PRO A 134 8.96 14.68 -0.32
C PRO A 134 7.52 15.22 -0.39
N PRO A 135 6.61 14.84 0.54
CA PRO A 135 5.20 15.26 0.48
C PRO A 135 4.98 16.78 0.37
N ARG A 136 5.85 17.56 1.02
CA ARG A 136 5.82 19.03 1.00
C ARG A 136 6.08 19.63 -0.39
N GLU A 137 6.74 18.90 -1.28
CA GLU A 137 7.09 19.32 -2.64
C GLU A 137 6.08 18.81 -3.68
N LYS A 138 5.16 17.92 -3.30
CA LYS A 138 4.14 17.37 -4.20
C LYS A 138 2.97 18.32 -4.46
N VAL A 139 2.78 19.36 -3.63
CA VAL A 139 1.71 20.34 -3.81
C VAL A 139 2.15 21.42 -4.77
N GLY A 140 1.41 21.65 -5.85
CA GLY A 140 1.74 22.71 -6.81
C GLY A 140 0.54 23.15 -7.66
N GLY A 141 0.79 24.08 -8.58
CA GLY A 141 -0.26 24.71 -9.40
C GLY A 141 -0.56 26.15 -8.97
N THR A 142 -1.54 26.77 -9.62
CA THR A 142 -1.85 28.20 -9.43
C THR A 142 -2.53 28.48 -8.10
N HIS A 143 -3.34 27.54 -7.61
CA HIS A 143 -4.02 27.66 -6.32
C HIS A 143 -3.19 26.99 -5.22
N SER A 144 -2.89 27.74 -4.16
CA SER A 144 -2.18 27.25 -2.97
C SER A 144 -3.04 27.25 -1.71
N THR A 145 -4.18 27.93 -1.76
CA THR A 145 -5.13 28.02 -0.64
C THR A 145 -5.94 26.72 -0.51
N LEU A 146 -6.04 26.21 0.72
CA LEU A 146 -6.78 25.00 1.06
C LEU A 146 -7.90 25.30 2.06
N ILE A 147 -9.08 24.70 1.87
CA ILE A 147 -10.18 24.79 2.85
C ILE A 147 -9.91 23.95 4.10
N GLY A 148 -10.59 24.22 5.22
CA GLY A 148 -10.47 23.42 6.45
C GLY A 148 -9.21 23.66 7.29
N GLY A 149 -8.42 24.70 6.99
CA GLY A 149 -7.27 25.13 7.78
C GLY A 149 -6.29 23.98 8.09
N ARG A 150 -6.09 23.67 9.38
CA ARG A 150 -5.18 22.60 9.81
C ARG A 150 -5.61 21.21 9.32
N LYS A 151 -6.92 20.91 9.36
CA LYS A 151 -7.43 19.61 8.88
C LYS A 151 -7.23 19.46 7.37
N GLY A 152 -7.38 20.56 6.61
CA GLY A 152 -7.15 20.56 5.16
C GLY A 152 -5.71 20.27 4.82
N ARG A 153 -4.77 20.91 5.53
CA ARG A 153 -3.34 20.60 5.40
C ARG A 153 -3.01 19.16 5.79
N ARG A 154 -3.64 18.62 6.85
CA ARG A 154 -3.47 17.21 7.25
C ARG A 154 -3.94 16.25 6.16
N ALA A 155 -5.11 16.49 5.55
CA ALA A 155 -5.63 15.68 4.44
C ALA A 155 -4.67 15.66 3.25
N ILE A 156 -4.17 16.83 2.85
CA ILE A 156 -3.17 16.93 1.77
C ILE A 156 -1.88 16.21 2.14
N GLY A 157 -1.41 16.32 3.38
CA GLY A 157 -0.22 15.62 3.86
C GLY A 157 -0.36 14.10 3.79
N VAL A 158 -1.52 13.56 4.18
CA VAL A 158 -1.82 12.12 4.07
C VAL A 158 -1.76 11.66 2.62
N VAL A 159 -2.44 12.36 1.70
CA VAL A 159 -2.45 11.99 0.28
C VAL A 159 -1.08 12.16 -0.37
N ALA A 160 -0.36 13.23 -0.05
CA ALA A 160 0.99 13.47 -0.58
C ALA A 160 2.02 12.45 -0.04
N GLY A 161 1.79 11.90 1.15
CA GLY A 161 2.59 10.83 1.73
C GLY A 161 2.57 9.52 0.93
N HIS A 162 1.59 9.34 0.05
CA HIS A 162 1.43 8.10 -0.69
C HIS A 162 2.52 7.93 -1.77
N PRO A 163 3.16 6.74 -1.89
CA PRO A 163 4.27 6.51 -2.81
C PRO A 163 3.89 6.70 -4.28
N HIS A 164 2.64 6.39 -4.64
CA HIS A 164 2.16 6.48 -6.02
C HIS A 164 1.53 7.83 -6.37
N VAL A 165 1.62 8.83 -5.48
CA VAL A 165 1.17 10.20 -5.77
C VAL A 165 2.35 11.02 -6.26
N LYS A 166 2.29 11.48 -7.52
CA LYS A 166 3.28 12.37 -8.15
C LYS A 166 3.09 13.81 -7.72
N LYS A 167 1.84 14.28 -7.76
CA LYS A 167 1.51 15.70 -7.58
C LYS A 167 0.08 15.88 -7.12
N ILE A 168 -0.15 16.89 -6.29
CA ILE A 168 -1.48 17.38 -5.93
C ILE A 168 -1.63 18.80 -6.44
N ILE A 169 -2.71 19.03 -7.18
CA ILE A 169 -3.04 20.33 -7.77
C ILE A 169 -4.33 20.82 -7.13
N PRO A 170 -4.26 21.81 -6.21
CA PRO A 170 -5.45 22.36 -5.60
C PRO A 170 -6.34 23.05 -6.63
N GLY A 171 -7.65 22.81 -6.52
CA GLY A 171 -8.66 23.46 -7.34
C GLY A 171 -9.21 24.74 -6.70
N PRO A 172 -10.10 25.45 -7.41
CA PRO A 172 -10.84 26.57 -6.84
C PRO A 172 -11.72 26.11 -5.67
N ILE A 173 -12.12 27.07 -4.84
CA ILE A 173 -13.00 26.85 -3.69
C ILE A 173 -14.40 27.35 -4.06
N ASP A 174 -15.35 26.42 -4.12
CA ASP A 174 -16.76 26.73 -4.31
C ASP A 174 -17.44 26.85 -2.96
N ALA A 175 -17.77 28.09 -2.56
CA ALA A 175 -18.42 28.39 -1.29
C ALA A 175 -19.85 28.90 -1.54
N SER A 176 -20.84 28.16 -1.05
CA SER A 176 -22.25 28.57 -1.07
C SER A 176 -22.78 28.72 0.36
N GLY A 177 -22.59 29.90 0.97
CA GLY A 177 -23.23 30.28 2.25
C GLY A 177 -22.29 30.61 3.42
N LYS A 178 -22.86 31.12 4.52
CA LYS A 178 -22.15 31.46 5.77
C LYS A 178 -21.77 30.18 6.51
N GLY A 179 -20.48 30.01 6.79
CA GLY A 179 -19.88 28.78 7.34
C GLY A 179 -20.59 28.24 8.58
N SER A 180 -21.01 26.98 8.49
CA SER A 180 -21.40 26.17 9.63
C SER A 180 -20.15 25.67 10.37
N ARG A 181 -20.23 25.50 11.69
CA ARG A 181 -19.17 24.91 12.54
C ARG A 181 -19.10 23.38 12.35
N THR A 182 -18.88 22.93 11.12
CA THR A 182 -18.79 21.51 10.76
C THR A 182 -17.35 21.05 10.66
N SER A 183 -17.11 19.76 10.91
CA SER A 183 -15.80 19.14 10.70
C SER A 183 -15.50 19.01 9.20
N LEU A 184 -14.27 19.32 8.79
CA LEU A 184 -13.77 19.04 7.45
C LEU A 184 -13.87 17.53 7.17
N ARG A 185 -14.40 17.18 5.99
CA ARG A 185 -14.41 15.82 5.44
C ARG A 185 -13.58 15.76 4.15
N ALA A 186 -12.83 14.67 3.97
CA ALA A 186 -11.98 14.43 2.81
C ALA A 186 -12.43 13.14 2.09
N LYS A 187 -12.45 13.09 0.76
CA LYS A 187 -12.73 11.85 0.02
C LYS A 187 -12.01 11.80 -1.31
N VAL A 188 -11.43 10.64 -1.65
CA VAL A 188 -10.86 10.42 -2.96
C VAL A 188 -11.92 9.76 -3.86
N THR A 189 -12.15 10.36 -5.03
CA THR A 189 -13.12 9.90 -6.02
C THR A 189 -12.55 8.78 -6.88
N ARG A 190 -13.42 8.16 -7.70
CA ARG A 190 -13.03 7.19 -8.74
C ARG A 190 -11.88 7.70 -9.61
N ALA A 191 -11.10 6.76 -10.10
CA ALA A 191 -10.02 7.02 -11.02
C ALA A 191 -10.56 7.42 -12.40
N ASP A 192 -9.82 8.31 -13.07
CA ASP A 192 -10.02 8.59 -14.49
C ASP A 192 -9.34 7.54 -15.37
N GLY A 193 -9.52 7.65 -16.70
CA GLY A 193 -8.95 6.70 -17.65
C GLY A 193 -7.42 6.64 -17.67
N ASN A 194 -6.72 7.59 -17.05
CA ASN A 194 -5.27 7.60 -16.90
C ASN A 194 -4.85 7.24 -15.46
N GLY A 195 -5.76 6.72 -14.65
CA GLY A 195 -5.49 6.31 -13.27
C GLY A 195 -5.35 7.45 -12.26
N ASN A 196 -5.61 8.70 -12.65
CA ASN A 196 -5.57 9.82 -11.70
C ASN A 196 -6.88 9.90 -10.91
N VAL A 197 -6.81 10.47 -9.71
CA VAL A 197 -7.97 10.58 -8.82
C VAL A 197 -8.19 12.03 -8.39
N ARG A 198 -9.32 12.31 -7.72
CA ARG A 198 -9.61 13.65 -7.19
C ARG A 198 -9.85 13.57 -5.69
N LEU A 199 -9.16 14.41 -4.93
CA LEU A 199 -9.39 14.61 -3.50
C LEU A 199 -10.42 15.73 -3.30
N LEU A 200 -11.61 15.36 -2.86
CA LEU A 200 -12.65 16.27 -2.43
C LEU A 200 -12.44 16.64 -0.97
N LEU A 201 -12.28 17.93 -0.69
CA LEU A 201 -12.39 18.50 0.65
C LEU A 201 -13.75 19.17 0.78
N ARG A 202 -14.43 18.95 1.90
CA ARG A 202 -15.72 19.61 2.23
C ARG A 202 -15.67 20.18 3.64
N ASP A 203 -15.90 21.49 3.76
CA ASP A 203 -15.97 22.21 5.02
C ASP A 203 -17.28 23.01 5.09
N GLY A 204 -18.30 22.42 5.73
CA GLY A 204 -19.67 22.92 5.64
C GLY A 204 -20.18 22.91 4.20
N SER A 205 -20.60 24.09 3.69
CA SER A 205 -21.04 24.27 2.31
C SER A 205 -19.91 24.62 1.34
N SER A 206 -18.67 24.73 1.81
CA SER A 206 -17.51 24.95 0.96
C SER A 206 -16.94 23.63 0.46
N VAL A 207 -16.71 23.54 -0.84
CA VAL A 207 -16.13 22.36 -1.50
C VAL A 207 -14.86 22.77 -2.25
N GLN A 208 -13.84 21.94 -2.18
CA GLN A 208 -12.63 22.09 -2.98
C GLN A 208 -12.26 20.75 -3.60
N GLU A 209 -12.18 20.70 -4.92
CA GLU A 209 -11.76 19.52 -5.67
C GLU A 209 -10.29 19.64 -6.04
N ASN A 210 -9.45 18.75 -5.51
CA ASN A 210 -8.00 18.78 -5.74
C ASN A 210 -7.63 17.61 -6.66
N ARG A 211 -6.94 17.87 -7.77
CA ARG A 211 -6.49 16.82 -8.68
C ARG A 211 -5.27 16.13 -8.09
N VAL A 212 -5.29 14.79 -8.05
CA VAL A 212 -4.19 13.97 -7.57
C VAL A 212 -3.64 13.19 -8.75
N VAL A 213 -2.43 13.57 -9.17
CA VAL A 213 -1.71 12.89 -10.25
C VAL A 213 -0.99 11.69 -9.66
N THR A 214 -1.25 10.51 -10.22
CA THR A 214 -0.74 9.24 -9.71
C THR A 214 0.32 8.66 -10.66
N THR A 215 0.92 7.54 -10.27
CA THR A 215 1.78 6.72 -11.14
C THR A 215 1.00 5.64 -11.89
N ALA A 216 -0.31 5.53 -11.63
CA ALA A 216 -1.22 4.68 -12.37
C ALA A 216 -1.29 5.07 -13.84
N MET A 217 -1.57 4.09 -14.69
CA MET A 217 -1.60 4.25 -16.14
C MET A 217 -3.01 4.04 -16.71
N ASP A 218 -3.92 3.51 -15.91
CA ASP A 218 -5.27 3.14 -16.30
C ASP A 218 -6.23 3.23 -15.10
N THR A 219 -7.53 3.08 -15.38
CA THR A 219 -8.57 3.12 -14.36
C THR A 219 -8.35 2.08 -13.27
N GLU A 220 -8.02 0.83 -13.62
CA GLU A 220 -7.92 -0.27 -12.65
C GLU A 220 -6.81 0.00 -11.63
N THR A 221 -5.63 0.37 -12.11
CA THR A 221 -4.48 0.74 -11.28
C THR A 221 -4.73 2.00 -10.46
N GLY A 222 -5.47 2.97 -11.02
CA GLY A 222 -5.92 4.15 -10.30
C GLY A 222 -6.90 3.83 -9.18
N GLU A 223 -7.74 2.81 -9.33
CA GLU A 223 -8.69 2.37 -8.30
C GLU A 223 -7.97 1.76 -7.09
N PHE A 224 -6.84 1.06 -7.27
CA PHE A 224 -6.01 0.61 -6.13
C PHE A 224 -5.45 1.81 -5.35
N VAL A 225 -4.89 2.79 -6.06
CA VAL A 225 -4.38 4.01 -5.43
C VAL A 225 -5.52 4.76 -4.73
N ARG A 226 -6.73 4.80 -5.31
CA ARG A 226 -7.92 5.40 -4.68
C ARG A 226 -8.25 4.73 -3.35
N ASP A 227 -8.28 3.41 -3.32
CA ASP A 227 -8.70 2.66 -2.14
C ASP A 227 -7.67 2.83 -1.00
N ASP A 228 -6.37 2.78 -1.32
CA ASP A 228 -5.29 3.06 -0.36
C ASP A 228 -5.35 4.50 0.18
N LEU A 229 -5.64 5.48 -0.67
CA LEU A 229 -5.77 6.87 -0.24
C LEU A 229 -7.00 7.10 0.65
N ASN A 230 -8.15 6.50 0.33
CA ASN A 230 -9.33 6.60 1.20
C ASN A 230 -9.12 5.86 2.53
N ASP A 231 -8.39 4.75 2.53
CA ASP A 231 -7.98 4.07 3.76
C ASP A 231 -7.14 4.99 4.65
N ALA A 232 -6.10 5.61 4.10
CA ALA A 232 -5.23 6.51 4.84
C ALA A 232 -5.99 7.74 5.39
N LEU A 233 -7.01 8.24 4.67
CA LEU A 233 -7.86 9.33 5.16
C LEU A 233 -8.79 8.92 6.30
N ARG A 234 -9.30 7.68 6.30
CA ARG A 234 -10.09 7.12 7.41
C ARG A 234 -9.23 6.98 8.66
N GLU A 235 -8.03 6.44 8.53
CA GLU A 235 -7.08 6.32 9.65
C GLU A 235 -6.71 7.69 10.25
N ALA A 236 -6.66 8.73 9.42
CA ALA A 236 -6.38 10.09 9.87
C ALA A 236 -7.60 10.79 10.49
N GLU A 237 -8.75 10.11 10.63
CA GLU A 237 -10.02 10.67 11.12
C GLU A 237 -10.49 11.88 10.27
N LEU A 238 -10.26 11.80 8.95
CA LEU A 238 -10.65 12.81 7.97
C LEU A 238 -11.81 12.35 7.09
N GLN A 239 -12.29 11.11 7.29
CA GLN A 239 -13.52 10.55 6.76
C GLN A 239 -14.39 10.06 7.91
N ASP A 240 -15.70 10.33 7.86
CA ASP A 240 -16.69 9.60 8.63
C ASP A 240 -17.14 8.39 7.79
N GLY A 241 -17.31 7.22 8.43
CA GLY A 241 -17.72 5.97 7.78
C GLY A 241 -19.11 6.05 7.14
N GLU A 242 -19.22 5.43 5.96
CA GLU A 242 -20.39 5.19 5.08
C GLU A 242 -21.50 6.25 5.02
#